data_AF-A0A483FV64-F1
#
_entry.id   AF-A0A483FV64-F1
#
_cell.length_a   1.000
_cell.length_b   1.000
_cell.length_c   1.000
_cell.angle_alpha   90.00
_cell.angle_beta   90.00
_cell.angle_gamma   90.00
#
_symmetry.space_group_name_H-M   'P 1'
#
loop_
_entity.id
_entity.type
_entity.pdbx_description
1 polymer ?
#
loop_
_entity_poly.entity_id
_entity_poly.type
_entity_poly.pdbx_seq_one_letter_code
_entity_poly.pdbx_strand_id
1 'polypeptide(L)'
;MLGVLISINQLNKKNAKYCILILSIFVFFITIKIPPYQDLYRRYLVTYLQYTSNTTLSDALYGHIDVLFYFNAWAFFNLGIPFYFIPAIYSALSVYFVMISASSIWLKDEGISKQRFLILFFAVFSFIDVVMIASTLRFGFAVALMLRGVVLYSTQKKGKGAVYIILSCLCHASMYLVVVAFIASCFYKMSKKQCIIFSIIFFVMSSTLVPVILSHVNLGVVNDYFINGYVDSAVSNTH
;
A
#
# COMPACT_ATOMS: atom_id res chain seq x y z
N MET A 1 15.65 -0.57 -19.50
CA MET A 1 16.12 -1.95 -19.20
C MET A 1 17.61 -1.97 -18.85
N LEU A 2 18.51 -1.49 -19.74
CA LEU A 2 19.96 -1.47 -19.48
C LEU A 2 20.35 -0.77 -18.17
N GLY A 3 19.79 0.41 -17.88
CA GLY A 3 20.07 1.15 -16.63
C GLY A 3 19.63 0.42 -15.36
N VAL A 4 18.59 -0.41 -15.42
CA VAL A 4 18.13 -1.24 -14.30
C VAL A 4 19.10 -2.40 -14.09
N LEU A 5 19.51 -3.08 -15.17
CA LEU A 5 20.49 -4.17 -15.11
C LEU A 5 21.84 -3.69 -14.56
N ILE A 6 22.32 -2.51 -14.99
CA ILE A 6 23.54 -1.90 -14.48
C ILE A 6 23.40 -1.55 -12.98
N SER A 7 22.27 -0.94 -12.60
CA SER A 7 22.01 -0.58 -11.19
C SER A 7 21.95 -1.80 -10.28
N ILE A 8 21.34 -2.89 -10.76
CA ILE A 8 21.28 -4.17 -10.06
C ILE A 8 22.66 -4.80 -9.94
N ASN A 9 23.46 -4.82 -11.01
CA ASN A 9 24.81 -5.40 -10.99
C ASN A 9 25.75 -4.66 -10.02
N GLN A 10 25.60 -3.34 -9.93
CA GLN A 10 26.38 -2.51 -9.02
C GLN A 10 25.83 -2.47 -7.59
N LEU A 11 24.69 -3.12 -7.31
CA LEU A 11 24.01 -3.02 -6.02
C LEU A 11 24.94 -3.40 -4.85
N ASN A 12 25.08 -2.48 -3.92
CA ASN A 12 25.86 -2.59 -2.70
C ASN A 12 25.26 -1.71 -1.60
N LYS A 13 25.79 -1.81 -0.38
CA LYS A 13 25.26 -1.06 0.78
C LYS A 13 25.22 0.46 0.56
N LYS A 14 26.19 1.03 -0.17
CA LYS A 14 26.34 2.48 -0.37
C LYS A 14 25.35 3.03 -1.41
N ASN A 15 25.09 2.28 -2.47
CA ASN A 15 24.24 2.73 -3.58
C ASN A 15 22.81 2.18 -3.57
N ALA A 16 22.46 1.31 -2.61
CA ALA A 16 21.14 0.66 -2.53
C ALA A 16 19.97 1.64 -2.72
N LYS A 17 20.02 2.82 -2.10
CA LYS A 17 18.96 3.85 -2.22
C LYS A 17 18.76 4.32 -3.66
N TYR A 18 19.84 4.53 -4.40
CA TYR A 18 19.80 4.96 -5.79
C TYR A 18 19.29 3.84 -6.70
N CYS A 19 19.74 2.59 -6.47
CA CYS A 19 19.25 1.44 -7.22
C CYS A 19 17.75 1.23 -7.00
N ILE A 20 17.26 1.39 -5.77
CA ILE A 20 15.83 1.34 -5.45
C ILE A 20 15.06 2.45 -6.17
N LEU A 21 15.59 3.67 -6.21
CA LEU A 21 14.99 4.78 -6.94
C LEU A 21 14.88 4.48 -8.44
N ILE A 22 15.95 4.01 -9.07
CA ILE A 22 15.97 3.66 -10.49
C ILE A 22 14.98 2.53 -10.79
N LEU A 23 14.90 1.52 -9.90
CA LEU A 23 13.93 0.43 -10.01
C LEU A 23 12.49 0.94 -9.90
N SER A 24 12.23 1.89 -9.01
CA SER A 24 10.90 2.49 -8.82
C SER A 24 10.47 3.31 -10.03
N ILE A 25 11.40 4.09 -10.60
CA ILE A 25 11.19 4.83 -11.86
C ILE A 25 10.92 3.86 -13.02
N PHE A 26 11.64 2.74 -13.07
CA PHE A 26 11.38 1.72 -14.09
C PHE A 26 9.98 1.12 -13.95
N VAL A 27 9.54 0.83 -12.73
CA VAL A 27 8.18 0.37 -12.45
C VAL A 27 7.14 1.39 -12.89
N PHE A 28 7.36 2.69 -12.62
CA PHE A 28 6.49 3.75 -13.12
C PHE A 28 6.27 3.66 -14.64
N PHE A 29 7.34 3.54 -15.42
CA PHE A 29 7.26 3.46 -16.89
C PHE A 29 6.63 2.17 -17.42
N ILE A 30 6.70 1.07 -16.66
CA ILE A 30 5.95 -0.15 -17.00
C ILE A 30 4.48 0.08 -16.73
N THR A 31 4.14 0.52 -15.51
CA THR A 31 2.76 0.64 -15.06
C THR A 31 1.97 1.71 -15.81
N ILE A 32 2.62 2.80 -16.28
CA ILE A 32 1.93 3.83 -17.07
C ILE A 32 1.35 3.28 -18.38
N LYS A 33 1.91 2.16 -18.89
CA LYS A 33 1.44 1.48 -20.10
C LYS A 33 0.37 0.41 -19.82
N ILE A 34 0.10 0.11 -18.54
CA ILE A 34 -0.92 -0.85 -18.15
C ILE A 34 -2.25 -0.11 -18.12
N PRO A 35 -3.24 -0.51 -18.93
CA PRO A 35 -4.56 0.12 -18.89
C PRO A 35 -5.23 -0.11 -17.54
N PRO A 36 -6.13 0.79 -17.11
CA PRO A 36 -6.87 0.58 -15.87
C PRO A 36 -7.69 -0.71 -15.95
N TYR A 37 -7.55 -1.58 -14.95
CA TYR A 37 -8.24 -2.88 -14.87
C TYR A 37 -8.91 -3.05 -13.51
N GLN A 38 -10.00 -3.82 -13.42
CA GLN A 38 -10.76 -4.08 -12.19
C GLN A 38 -11.17 -2.81 -11.41
N ASP A 39 -10.80 -2.70 -10.12
CA ASP A 39 -11.15 -1.56 -9.26
C ASP A 39 -10.69 -0.24 -9.87
N LEU A 40 -9.50 -0.23 -10.47
CA LEU A 40 -8.95 0.97 -11.07
C LEU A 40 -9.80 1.50 -12.24
N TYR A 41 -10.32 0.61 -13.09
CA TYR A 41 -11.21 0.99 -14.18
C TYR A 41 -12.53 1.54 -13.65
N ARG A 42 -13.13 0.87 -12.66
CA ARG A 42 -14.33 1.37 -11.98
C ARG A 42 -14.09 2.77 -11.42
N ARG A 43 -12.97 3.00 -10.73
CA ARG A 43 -12.63 4.31 -10.16
C ARG A 43 -12.42 5.37 -11.24
N TYR A 44 -11.78 5.03 -12.35
CA TYR A 44 -11.67 5.96 -13.48
C TYR A 44 -13.05 6.45 -13.96
N LEU A 45 -14.01 5.52 -14.14
CA LEU A 45 -15.35 5.85 -14.61
C LEU A 45 -16.19 6.64 -13.60
N VAL A 46 -16.16 6.25 -12.32
CA VAL A 46 -17.06 6.80 -11.28
C VAL A 46 -16.45 7.96 -10.50
N THR A 47 -15.20 8.34 -10.76
CA THR A 47 -14.57 9.51 -10.12
C THR A 47 -14.01 10.46 -11.18
N TYR A 48 -12.89 10.09 -11.80
CA TYR A 48 -12.11 11.00 -12.62
C TYR A 48 -12.88 11.52 -13.85
N LEU A 49 -13.70 10.66 -14.49
CA LEU A 49 -14.54 11.07 -15.63
C LEU A 49 -15.80 11.84 -15.24
N GLN A 50 -16.24 11.75 -13.99
CA GLN A 50 -17.43 12.47 -13.51
C GLN A 50 -17.11 13.88 -13.02
N TYR A 51 -15.83 14.17 -12.75
CA TYR A 51 -15.41 15.49 -12.36
C TYR A 51 -15.61 16.50 -13.49
N THR A 52 -16.02 17.70 -13.10
CA THR A 52 -16.20 18.86 -13.98
C THR A 52 -15.41 20.04 -13.42
N SER A 53 -15.32 21.13 -14.18
CA SER A 53 -14.70 22.38 -13.69
C SER A 53 -15.33 22.95 -12.42
N ASN A 54 -16.56 22.53 -12.11
CA ASN A 54 -17.31 23.00 -10.93
C ASN A 54 -17.15 22.05 -9.73
N THR A 55 -16.52 20.89 -9.89
CA THR A 55 -16.34 19.93 -8.80
C THR A 55 -15.36 20.48 -7.77
N THR A 56 -15.87 20.81 -6.59
CA THR A 56 -15.03 21.31 -5.49
C THR A 56 -14.27 20.17 -4.81
N LEU A 57 -13.24 20.51 -4.04
CA LEU A 57 -12.52 19.52 -3.23
C LEU A 57 -13.45 18.86 -2.20
N SER A 58 -14.42 19.59 -1.65
CA SER A 58 -15.39 19.04 -0.70
C SER A 58 -16.25 17.96 -1.38
N ASP A 59 -16.74 18.23 -2.59
CA ASP A 59 -17.54 17.27 -3.36
C ASP A 59 -16.74 16.00 -3.67
N ALA A 60 -15.46 16.16 -4.02
CA ALA A 60 -14.58 15.05 -4.33
C ALA A 60 -14.27 14.16 -3.11
N LEU A 61 -14.34 14.68 -1.88
CA LEU A 61 -14.00 13.93 -0.66
C LEU A 61 -15.22 13.42 0.11
N TYR A 62 -16.40 13.98 -0.15
CA TYR A 62 -17.60 13.70 0.63
C TYR A 62 -17.99 12.22 0.58
N GLY A 63 -18.24 11.62 1.76
CA GLY A 63 -18.65 10.22 1.88
C GLY A 63 -17.57 9.18 1.55
N HIS A 64 -16.33 9.59 1.31
CA HIS A 64 -15.25 8.68 0.94
C HIS A 64 -14.24 8.48 2.08
N ILE A 65 -13.97 7.22 2.41
CA ILE A 65 -13.00 6.84 3.47
C ILE A 65 -11.56 6.87 2.95
N ASP A 66 -11.36 6.49 1.69
CA ASP A 66 -10.04 6.46 1.05
C ASP A 66 -9.64 7.85 0.52
N VAL A 67 -9.73 8.85 1.39
CA VAL A 67 -9.60 10.29 1.12
C VAL A 67 -8.39 10.62 0.24
N LEU A 68 -7.25 9.97 0.48
CA LEU A 68 -6.01 10.25 -0.25
C LEU A 68 -6.14 9.97 -1.75
N PHE A 69 -6.86 8.91 -2.14
CA PHE A 69 -7.07 8.61 -3.54
C PHE A 69 -7.93 9.68 -4.23
N TYR A 70 -9.04 10.06 -3.60
CA TYR A 70 -9.96 11.04 -4.17
C TYR A 70 -9.36 12.44 -4.24
N PHE A 71 -8.56 12.82 -3.24
CA PHE A 71 -7.74 14.03 -3.29
C PHE A 71 -6.81 14.03 -4.52
N ASN A 72 -6.07 12.94 -4.73
CA ASN A 72 -5.15 12.84 -5.87
C ASN A 72 -5.90 12.84 -7.20
N ALA A 73 -7.02 12.13 -7.31
CA ALA A 73 -7.85 12.13 -8.51
C ALA A 73 -8.37 13.54 -8.85
N TRP A 74 -8.87 14.27 -7.85
CA TRP A 74 -9.34 15.64 -8.01
C TRP A 74 -8.20 16.59 -8.39
N ALA A 75 -7.05 16.49 -7.74
CA ALA A 75 -5.88 17.31 -8.07
C ALA A 75 -5.40 17.05 -9.51
N PHE A 76 -5.35 15.79 -9.93
CA PHE A 76 -4.90 15.41 -11.27
C PHE A 76 -5.85 15.92 -12.34
N PHE A 77 -7.16 15.80 -12.09
CA PHE A 77 -8.18 16.34 -12.98
C PHE A 77 -8.02 17.85 -13.18
N ASN A 78 -7.91 18.62 -12.09
CA ASN A 78 -7.75 20.07 -12.16
C ASN A 78 -6.43 20.52 -12.78
N LEU A 79 -5.38 19.71 -12.70
CA LEU A 79 -4.08 19.97 -13.33
C LEU A 79 -4.01 19.45 -14.78
N GLY A 80 -5.06 18.81 -15.30
CA GLY A 80 -5.04 18.20 -16.63
C GLY A 80 -4.10 16.99 -16.76
N ILE A 81 -3.74 16.35 -15.64
CA ILE A 81 -2.84 15.19 -15.60
C ILE A 81 -3.66 13.91 -15.81
N PRO A 82 -3.40 13.10 -16.85
CA PRO A 82 -4.19 11.91 -17.13
C PRO A 82 -4.25 10.91 -15.97
N PHE A 83 -5.42 10.28 -15.77
CA PHE A 83 -5.68 9.38 -14.65
C PHE A 83 -4.67 8.23 -14.52
N TYR A 84 -4.15 7.69 -15.63
CA TYR A 84 -3.20 6.58 -15.65
C TYR A 84 -1.85 6.91 -14.99
N PHE A 85 -1.56 8.18 -14.70
CA PHE A 85 -0.40 8.55 -13.88
C PHE A 85 -0.56 8.16 -12.41
N ILE A 86 -1.78 8.16 -11.86
CA ILE A 86 -2.04 7.78 -10.46
C ILE A 86 -1.57 6.34 -10.18
N PRO A 87 -1.98 5.30 -10.96
CA PRO A 87 -1.46 3.95 -10.78
C PRO A 87 0.03 3.82 -10.93
N ALA A 88 0.61 4.51 -11.90
CA ALA A 88 2.04 4.47 -12.15
C ALA A 88 2.81 5.03 -10.94
N ILE A 89 2.36 6.16 -10.39
CA ILE A 89 2.95 6.77 -9.19
C ILE A 89 2.79 5.86 -7.99
N TYR A 90 1.59 5.32 -7.74
CA TYR A 90 1.33 4.49 -6.58
C TYR A 90 2.15 3.19 -6.62
N SER A 91 2.27 2.58 -7.79
CA SER A 91 3.09 1.37 -7.96
C SER A 91 4.57 1.65 -7.75
N ALA A 92 5.09 2.74 -8.33
CA ALA A 92 6.47 3.15 -8.16
C ALA A 92 6.81 3.50 -6.71
N LEU A 93 5.96 4.29 -6.04
CA LEU A 93 6.13 4.64 -4.64
C LEU A 93 6.00 3.41 -3.73
N SER A 94 5.13 2.46 -4.06
CA SER A 94 5.02 1.20 -3.30
C SER A 94 6.33 0.42 -3.33
N VAL A 95 6.90 0.23 -4.53
CA VAL A 95 8.20 -0.43 -4.69
C VAL A 95 9.28 0.33 -3.93
N TYR A 96 9.32 1.66 -4.07
CA TYR A 96 10.26 2.50 -3.36
C TYR A 96 10.17 2.27 -1.84
N PHE A 97 8.96 2.42 -1.27
CA PHE A 97 8.72 2.35 0.18
C PHE A 97 8.95 0.97 0.77
N VAL A 98 8.58 -0.10 0.08
CA VAL A 98 8.85 -1.48 0.54
C VAL A 98 10.36 -1.72 0.56
N MET A 99 11.05 -1.46 -0.55
CA MET A 99 12.47 -1.77 -0.70
C MET A 99 13.36 -0.91 0.19
N ILE A 100 13.04 0.38 0.35
CA ILE A 100 13.80 1.26 1.25
C ILE A 100 13.59 0.88 2.73
N SER A 101 12.42 0.34 3.09
CA SER A 101 12.13 -0.10 4.46
C SER A 101 12.88 -1.39 4.77
N ALA A 102 12.80 -2.36 3.87
CA ALA A 102 13.52 -3.63 3.99
C ALA A 102 15.05 -3.41 4.02
N SER A 103 15.59 -2.63 3.08
CA SER A 103 17.03 -2.32 3.06
C SER A 103 17.49 -1.58 4.32
N SER A 104 16.67 -0.68 4.89
CA SER A 104 17.04 0.02 6.13
C SER A 104 17.20 -0.90 7.35
N ILE A 105 16.55 -2.07 7.34
CA ILE A 105 16.71 -3.10 8.38
C ILE A 105 18.01 -3.88 8.13
N TRP A 106 18.24 -4.34 6.90
CA TRP A 106 19.43 -5.14 6.58
C TRP A 106 20.74 -4.35 6.67
N LEU A 107 20.71 -3.05 6.37
CA LEU A 107 21.88 -2.18 6.46
C LEU A 107 22.33 -1.90 7.90
N LYS A 108 21.53 -2.27 8.91
CA LYS A 108 21.97 -2.26 10.31
C LYS A 108 22.91 -3.41 10.66
N ASP A 109 22.91 -4.47 9.86
CA ASP A 109 23.85 -5.58 10.01
C ASP A 109 25.19 -5.21 9.34
N GLU A 110 26.17 -4.80 10.14
CA GLU A 110 27.50 -4.45 9.63
C GLU A 110 28.17 -5.64 8.91
N GLY A 111 27.86 -6.87 9.33
CA GLY A 111 28.42 -8.12 8.81
C GLY A 111 27.70 -8.70 7.58
N ILE A 112 26.59 -8.12 7.10
CA ILE A 112 25.88 -8.70 5.96
C ILE A 112 26.75 -8.71 4.68
N SER A 113 26.95 -9.90 4.11
CA SER A 113 27.70 -10.10 2.86
C SER A 113 26.93 -9.59 1.64
N LYS A 114 27.64 -9.24 0.55
CA LYS A 114 27.03 -8.76 -0.70
C LYS A 114 26.02 -9.78 -1.27
N GLN A 115 26.38 -11.07 -1.26
CA GLN A 115 25.51 -12.15 -1.75
C GLN A 115 24.22 -12.25 -0.93
N ARG A 116 24.32 -12.24 0.40
CA ARG A 116 23.14 -12.29 1.28
C ARG A 116 22.25 -11.06 1.10
N PHE A 117 22.84 -9.88 0.95
CA PHE A 117 22.10 -8.65 0.66
C PHE A 117 21.34 -8.75 -0.68
N LEU A 118 21.98 -9.24 -1.74
CA LEU A 118 21.33 -9.45 -3.05
C LEU A 118 20.16 -10.44 -2.95
N ILE A 119 20.35 -11.58 -2.28
CA ILE A 119 19.30 -12.58 -2.09
C ILE A 119 18.09 -11.96 -1.38
N LEU A 120 18.31 -11.25 -0.27
CA LEU A 120 17.23 -10.59 0.45
C LEU A 120 16.54 -9.51 -0.39
N PHE A 121 17.32 -8.73 -1.15
CA PHE A 121 16.80 -7.72 -2.05
C PHE A 121 15.87 -8.31 -3.10
N PHE A 122 16.32 -9.34 -3.82
CA PHE A 122 15.50 -9.99 -4.84
C PHE A 122 14.31 -10.75 -4.25
N ALA A 123 14.48 -11.40 -3.09
CA ALA A 123 13.38 -12.07 -2.41
C ALA A 123 12.26 -11.08 -2.08
N VAL A 124 12.57 -9.95 -1.43
CA VAL A 124 11.55 -8.93 -1.14
C VAL A 124 10.97 -8.35 -2.41
N PHE A 125 11.80 -8.04 -3.41
CA PHE A 125 11.31 -7.50 -4.67
C PHE A 125 10.33 -8.45 -5.38
N SER A 126 10.57 -9.77 -5.34
CA SER A 126 9.66 -10.76 -5.92
C SER A 126 8.30 -10.87 -5.22
N PHE A 127 8.20 -10.44 -3.96
CA PHE A 127 6.92 -10.39 -3.23
C PHE A 127 6.12 -9.12 -3.56
N ILE A 128 6.68 -8.16 -4.29
CA ILE A 128 5.96 -6.96 -4.70
C ILE A 128 5.21 -7.27 -6.00
N ASP A 129 3.94 -7.58 -5.87
CA ASP A 129 3.06 -7.76 -7.03
C ASP A 129 2.69 -6.40 -7.63
N VAL A 130 3.55 -5.91 -8.53
CA VAL A 130 3.37 -4.63 -9.22
C VAL A 130 2.07 -4.59 -10.03
N VAL A 131 1.62 -5.72 -10.59
CA VAL A 131 0.41 -5.79 -11.41
C VAL A 131 -0.83 -5.70 -10.52
N MET A 132 -0.85 -6.42 -9.40
CA MET A 132 -1.92 -6.32 -8.41
C MET A 132 -1.97 -4.94 -7.78
N ILE A 133 -0.83 -4.32 -7.46
CA ILE A 133 -0.78 -2.93 -6.96
C ILE A 133 -1.32 -1.98 -8.01
N ALA A 134 -1.00 -2.16 -9.30
CA ALA A 134 -1.56 -1.35 -10.37
C ALA A 134 -3.07 -1.55 -10.54
N SER A 135 -3.61 -2.73 -10.24
CA SER A 135 -5.03 -3.08 -10.46
C SER A 135 -5.95 -2.78 -9.27
N THR A 136 -5.44 -2.92 -8.04
CA THR A 136 -6.18 -2.71 -6.77
C THR A 136 -5.77 -1.42 -6.03
N LEU A 137 -4.80 -0.69 -6.62
CA LEU A 137 -4.27 0.65 -6.34
C LEU A 137 -4.07 1.07 -4.90
N ARG A 138 -5.19 1.20 -4.18
CA ARG A 138 -5.30 1.85 -2.89
C ARG A 138 -4.78 0.94 -1.79
N PHE A 139 -5.15 -0.34 -1.81
CA PHE A 139 -4.72 -1.29 -0.79
C PHE A 139 -3.19 -1.52 -0.83
N GLY A 140 -2.64 -1.84 -2.00
CA GLY A 140 -1.21 -2.10 -2.16
C GLY A 140 -0.34 -0.91 -1.76
N PHE A 141 -0.74 0.30 -2.16
CA PHE A 141 -0.04 1.52 -1.77
C PHE A 141 -0.17 1.82 -0.26
N ALA A 142 -1.35 1.62 0.32
CA ALA A 142 -1.58 1.76 1.75
C ALA A 142 -0.67 0.80 2.57
N VAL A 143 -0.53 -0.45 2.14
CA VAL A 143 0.38 -1.42 2.78
C VAL A 143 1.83 -0.94 2.73
N ALA A 144 2.29 -0.42 1.58
CA ALA A 144 3.64 0.09 1.45
C ALA A 144 3.91 1.31 2.35
N LEU A 145 2.94 2.24 2.44
CA LEU A 145 2.99 3.38 3.37
C LEU A 145 3.01 2.90 4.83
N MET A 146 2.16 1.93 5.19
CA MET A 146 2.09 1.38 6.55
C MET A 146 3.42 0.73 6.95
N LEU A 147 3.99 -0.13 6.09
CA LEU A 147 5.29 -0.75 6.32
C LEU A 147 6.37 0.31 6.56
N ARG A 148 6.43 1.32 5.69
CA ARG A 148 7.36 2.44 5.83
C ARG A 148 7.17 3.21 7.13
N GLY A 149 5.92 3.46 7.51
CA GLY A 149 5.55 4.13 8.73
C GLY A 149 5.99 3.38 9.98
N VAL A 150 5.65 2.08 10.08
CA VAL A 150 6.03 1.21 11.19
C VAL A 150 7.54 1.09 11.33
N VAL A 151 8.27 0.87 10.23
CA VAL A 151 9.74 0.78 10.27
C VAL A 151 10.36 2.10 10.72
N LEU A 152 9.95 3.24 10.15
CA LEU A 152 10.47 4.54 10.57
C LEU A 152 10.13 4.87 12.02
N TYR A 153 8.92 4.55 12.45
CA TYR A 153 8.46 4.79 13.82
C TYR A 153 9.27 3.97 14.83
N SER A 154 9.52 2.71 14.50
CA SER A 154 10.21 1.77 15.40
C SER A 154 11.72 1.94 15.42
N THR A 155 12.33 2.49 14.36
CA THR A 155 13.78 2.42 14.19
C THR A 155 14.51 3.74 13.97
N GLN A 156 13.81 4.82 13.61
CA GLN A 156 14.44 6.06 13.14
C GLN A 156 13.71 7.31 13.65
N LYS A 157 12.75 7.83 12.87
CA LYS A 157 12.12 9.14 13.05
C LYS A 157 10.63 8.96 13.34
N LYS A 158 10.26 8.86 14.63
CA LYS A 158 8.88 8.63 15.10
C LYS A 158 7.85 9.54 14.43
N GLY A 159 8.09 10.85 14.40
CA GLY A 159 7.18 11.81 13.76
C GLY A 159 6.95 11.53 12.27
N LYS A 160 8.02 11.25 11.51
CA LYS A 160 7.87 10.86 10.09
C LYS A 160 7.14 9.53 9.95
N GLY A 161 7.43 8.56 10.82
CA GLY A 161 6.74 7.27 10.84
C GLY A 161 5.23 7.43 11.05
N ALA A 162 4.82 8.26 12.02
CA ALA A 162 3.42 8.55 12.28
C ALA A 162 2.71 9.18 11.07
N VAL A 163 3.37 10.10 10.35
CA VAL A 163 2.81 10.66 9.11
C VAL A 163 2.52 9.58 8.07
N TYR A 164 3.45 8.64 7.85
CA TYR A 164 3.23 7.53 6.92
C TYR A 164 2.10 6.59 7.37
N ILE A 165 1.96 6.35 8.68
CA ILE A 165 0.85 5.55 9.26
C ILE A 165 -0.50 6.25 9.05
N ILE A 166 -0.56 7.58 9.23
CA ILE A 166 -1.78 8.35 8.99
C ILE A 166 -2.12 8.33 7.50
N LEU A 167 -1.14 8.56 6.63
CA LEU A 167 -1.34 8.52 5.17
C LEU A 167 -1.80 7.15 4.68
N SER A 168 -1.32 6.05 5.27
CA SER A 168 -1.79 4.71 4.90
C SER A 168 -3.26 4.50 5.27
N CYS A 169 -3.69 4.99 6.43
CA CYS A 169 -5.08 4.95 6.87
C CYS A 169 -6.01 5.80 6.01
N LEU A 170 -5.54 6.96 5.54
CA LEU A 170 -6.28 7.80 4.58
C LEU A 170 -6.31 7.19 3.16
N CYS A 171 -5.44 6.22 2.88
CA CYS A 171 -5.36 5.55 1.59
C CYS A 171 -6.26 4.31 1.52
N HIS A 172 -6.35 3.56 2.61
CA HIS A 172 -7.24 2.40 2.71
C HIS A 172 -7.68 2.08 4.14
N ALA A 173 -8.99 1.93 4.36
CA ALA A 173 -9.58 1.66 5.67
C ALA A 173 -9.05 0.40 6.37
N SER A 174 -8.65 -0.64 5.62
CA SER A 174 -8.10 -1.87 6.21
C SER A 174 -6.83 -1.64 7.03
N MET A 175 -6.13 -0.52 6.83
CA MET A 175 -4.96 -0.16 7.62
C MET A 175 -5.29 0.16 9.09
N TYR A 176 -6.54 0.48 9.42
CA TYR A 176 -6.95 0.66 10.82
C TYR A 176 -6.71 -0.59 11.67
N LEU A 177 -6.99 -1.78 11.11
CA LEU A 177 -6.71 -3.06 11.79
C LEU A 177 -5.22 -3.24 12.03
N VAL A 178 -4.39 -2.85 11.06
CA VAL A 178 -2.93 -2.91 11.18
C VAL A 178 -2.42 -1.91 12.23
N VAL A 179 -3.02 -0.74 12.35
CA VAL A 179 -2.71 0.23 13.42
C VAL A 179 -3.04 -0.35 14.79
N VAL A 180 -4.21 -0.98 14.96
CA VAL A 180 -4.58 -1.62 16.23
C VAL A 180 -3.58 -2.73 16.58
N ALA A 181 -3.20 -3.57 15.61
CA ALA A 181 -2.18 -4.59 15.81
C ALA A 181 -0.81 -3.99 16.18
N PHE A 182 -0.41 -2.89 15.52
CA PHE A 182 0.82 -2.19 15.81
C PHE A 182 0.83 -1.58 17.23
N ILE A 183 -0.27 -0.96 17.65
CA ILE A 183 -0.44 -0.44 19.01
C ILE A 183 -0.37 -1.59 20.01
N ALA A 184 -1.09 -2.69 19.77
CA ALA A 184 -1.04 -3.88 20.63
C ALA A 184 0.39 -4.45 20.76
N SER A 185 1.18 -4.43 19.69
CA SER A 185 2.59 -4.87 19.70
C SER A 185 3.49 -4.03 20.61
N CYS A 186 3.09 -2.80 20.92
CA CYS A 186 3.81 -1.95 21.87
C CYS A 186 3.59 -2.39 23.33
N PHE A 187 2.49 -3.09 23.62
CA PHE A 187 2.15 -3.59 24.96
C PHE A 187 2.48 -5.08 25.14
N TYR A 188 2.48 -5.86 24.06
CA TYR A 188 2.72 -7.30 24.13
C TYR A 188 3.82 -7.77 23.18
N LYS A 189 4.88 -8.35 23.75
CA LYS A 189 5.96 -8.98 22.98
C LYS A 189 5.63 -10.44 22.70
N MET A 190 5.32 -10.73 21.45
CA MET A 190 5.07 -12.09 21.00
C MET A 190 6.38 -12.85 20.76
N SER A 191 6.46 -14.09 21.24
CA SER A 191 7.48 -15.03 20.81
C SER A 191 7.28 -15.44 19.35
N LYS A 192 8.35 -15.93 18.69
CA LYS A 192 8.28 -16.40 17.29
C LYS A 192 7.20 -17.48 17.08
N LYS A 193 7.07 -18.41 18.04
CA LYS A 193 6.05 -19.48 18.01
C LYS A 193 4.64 -18.88 18.09
N GLN A 194 4.42 -17.94 19.01
CA GLN A 194 3.13 -17.24 19.10
C GLN A 194 2.81 -16.50 17.80
N CYS A 195 3.77 -15.78 17.21
CA CYS A 195 3.56 -15.09 15.93
C CYS A 195 3.05 -16.03 14.82
N ILE A 196 3.66 -17.22 14.69
CA ILE A 196 3.22 -18.23 13.71
C ILE A 196 1.80 -18.69 14.00
N ILE A 197 1.52 -19.08 15.26
CA ILE A 197 0.20 -19.59 15.67
C ILE A 197 -0.89 -18.53 15.43
N PHE A 198 -0.68 -17.30 15.91
CA PHE A 198 -1.63 -16.22 15.74
C PHE A 198 -1.82 -15.85 14.27
N SER A 199 -0.77 -15.90 13.44
CA SER A 199 -0.91 -15.66 11.99
C SER A 199 -1.84 -16.68 11.32
N ILE A 200 -1.74 -17.97 11.69
CA ILE A 200 -2.65 -19.02 11.21
C ILE A 200 -4.07 -18.77 11.71
N ILE A 201 -4.24 -18.48 13.00
CA ILE A 201 -5.55 -18.18 13.59
C ILE A 201 -6.19 -16.98 12.88
N PHE A 202 -5.47 -15.86 12.75
CA PHE A 202 -5.99 -14.67 12.08
C PHE A 202 -6.30 -14.94 10.60
N PHE A 203 -5.50 -15.74 9.90
CA PHE A 203 -5.79 -16.11 8.52
C PHE A 203 -7.15 -16.84 8.43
N VAL A 204 -7.37 -17.86 9.27
CA VAL A 204 -8.61 -18.64 9.32
C VAL A 204 -9.80 -17.81 9.79
N MET A 205 -9.59 -16.94 10.79
CA MET A 205 -10.65 -16.11 11.36
C MET A 205 -10.97 -14.87 10.52
N SER A 206 -10.09 -14.43 9.61
CA SER A 206 -10.28 -13.19 8.85
C SER A 206 -11.56 -13.19 8.01
N SER A 207 -11.94 -14.33 7.44
CA SER A 207 -13.13 -14.47 6.59
C SER A 207 -14.44 -14.58 7.38
N THR A 208 -14.39 -14.89 8.68
CA THR A 208 -15.56 -15.14 9.52
C THR A 208 -15.78 -14.07 10.58
N LEU A 209 -14.71 -13.60 11.21
CA LEU A 209 -14.78 -12.67 12.34
C LEU A 209 -15.12 -11.24 11.89
N VAL A 210 -14.62 -10.82 10.73
CA VAL A 210 -14.85 -9.47 10.20
C VAL A 210 -16.32 -9.22 9.89
N PRO A 211 -17.04 -10.08 9.13
CA PRO A 211 -18.48 -9.91 8.92
C PRO A 211 -19.31 -9.93 10.21
N VAL A 212 -18.95 -10.80 11.17
CA VAL A 212 -19.66 -10.92 12.45
C VAL A 212 -19.51 -9.67 13.32
N ILE A 213 -18.32 -9.08 13.39
CA ILE A 213 -18.12 -7.83 14.14
C ILE A 213 -18.92 -6.69 13.50
N LEU A 214 -18.86 -6.58 12.17
CA LEU A 214 -19.53 -5.51 11.43
C LEU A 214 -21.07 -5.61 11.46
N SER A 215 -21.62 -6.82 11.61
CA SER A 215 -23.06 -7.00 11.78
C SER A 215 -23.59 -6.63 13.17
N HIS A 216 -22.72 -6.54 14.18
CA HIS A 216 -23.10 -6.22 15.56
C HIS A 216 -22.60 -4.84 16.04
N VAL A 217 -21.67 -4.22 15.31
CA VAL A 217 -21.07 -2.92 15.67
C VAL A 217 -21.23 -1.93 14.51
N ASN A 218 -22.04 -0.88 14.72
CA ASN A 218 -22.19 0.17 13.72
C ASN A 218 -21.01 1.16 13.77
N LEU A 219 -20.10 1.04 12.81
CA LEU A 219 -18.96 1.93 12.62
C LEU A 219 -19.22 3.07 11.62
N GLY A 220 -20.50 3.39 11.35
CA GLY A 220 -20.91 4.42 10.39
C GLY A 220 -20.45 4.09 8.97
N VAL A 221 -19.88 5.09 8.28
CA VAL A 221 -19.43 4.97 6.88
C VAL A 221 -18.44 3.81 6.67
N VAL A 222 -17.62 3.49 7.68
CA VAL A 222 -16.70 2.33 7.66
C VAL A 222 -17.46 1.02 7.56
N ASN A 223 -18.57 0.89 8.29
CA ASN A 223 -19.40 -0.30 8.24
C ASN A 223 -20.00 -0.49 6.84
N ASP A 224 -20.58 0.57 6.29
CA ASP A 224 -21.16 0.57 4.94
C ASP A 224 -20.12 0.22 3.87
N TYR A 225 -18.89 0.72 4.01
CA TYR A 225 -17.80 0.40 3.08
C TYR A 225 -17.43 -1.09 3.09
N PHE A 226 -17.36 -1.71 4.28
CA PHE A 226 -17.00 -3.13 4.38
C PHE A 226 -18.15 -4.06 4.00
N ILE A 227 -19.40 -3.74 4.37
CA ILE A 227 -20.58 -4.56 4.02
C ILE A 227 -20.80 -4.56 2.50
N ASN A 228 -20.90 -3.38 1.88
CA ASN A 228 -21.10 -3.26 0.43
C ASN A 228 -19.88 -3.78 -0.37
N GLY A 229 -18.68 -3.66 0.19
CA GLY A 229 -17.42 -4.03 -0.48
C GLY A 229 -17.09 -5.52 -0.41
N TYR A 230 -17.41 -6.21 0.69
CA TYR A 230 -16.95 -7.58 0.96
C TYR A 230 -18.06 -8.58 1.28
N VAL A 231 -19.21 -8.14 1.82
CA VAL A 231 -20.30 -9.03 2.22
C VAL A 231 -21.30 -9.18 1.07
N ASP A 232 -21.78 -8.09 0.50
CA ASP A 232 -22.78 -8.14 -0.57
C ASP A 232 -22.19 -8.57 -1.92
N SER A 233 -20.91 -8.27 -2.15
CA SER A 233 -20.17 -8.71 -3.35
C SER A 233 -19.92 -10.21 -3.39
N ALA A 234 -19.91 -10.89 -2.23
CA ALA A 234 -19.84 -12.35 -2.16
C ALA A 234 -21.19 -13.00 -2.52
N VAL A 235 -22.31 -12.36 -2.17
CA VAL A 235 -23.68 -12.82 -2.50
C VAL A 235 -24.02 -12.51 -3.97
N SER A 236 -23.56 -11.39 -4.52
CA SER A 236 -23.81 -11.03 -5.92
C SER A 236 -23.04 -11.89 -6.94
N ASN A 237 -21.98 -12.59 -6.51
CA ASN A 237 -21.21 -13.52 -7.36
C ASN A 237 -21.72 -14.98 -7.29
N THR A 238 -22.79 -15.23 -6.53
CA THR A 238 -23.47 -16.54 -6.45
C THR A 238 -24.78 -16.59 -7.24
N HIS A 239 -25.03 -15.61 -8.11
CA HIS A 239 -26.14 -15.56 -9.05
C HIS A 239 -25.65 -15.47 -10.50
#